data_AF-A0A7R8WQD1-F1
#
_entry.id   AF-A0A7R8WQD1-F1
#
_cell.length_a   1.000
_cell.length_b   1.000
_cell.length_c   1.000
_cell.angle_alpha   90.00
_cell.angle_beta   90.00
_cell.angle_gamma   90.00
#
_symmetry.space_group_name_H-M   'P 1'
#
loop_
_entity.id
_entity.type
_entity.pdbx_description
1 polymer ?
#
loop_
_entity_poly.entity_id
_entity_poly.type
_entity_poly.pdbx_seq_one_letter_code
_entity_poly.pdbx_strand_id
1 'polypeptide(L)'
;MAHIDLALDCDLLLIAPATAHTIARLAHGMADDLLSATALATRSQVVICPAMNPRMYSHPATQENVSALKRLGYTVISPQYGSVACRHEGVGRLVEWEVVQELILRELGSNDMKNEKVLVTAGPTREPLDPARFLSNRSSGKMGHAMARAAFRRGADVVLVTGPTSLEAPYGVRTIEVTTAEEMFEA
;
A
#
# COMPACT_ATOMS: atom_id res chain seq x y z
N MET A 1 -1.32 -31.92 -9.00
CA MET A 1 -2.65 -31.79 -8.34
C MET A 1 -2.97 -30.31 -8.32
N ALA A 2 -4.10 -29.85 -8.87
CA ALA A 2 -4.30 -28.43 -9.20
C ALA A 2 -3.92 -27.42 -8.10
N HIS A 3 -4.23 -27.69 -6.82
CA HIS A 3 -3.87 -26.79 -5.71
C HIS A 3 -2.38 -26.78 -5.36
N ILE A 4 -1.67 -27.89 -5.54
CA ILE A 4 -0.21 -27.98 -5.35
C ILE A 4 0.51 -27.31 -6.53
N ASP A 5 0.05 -27.56 -7.75
CA ASP A 5 0.68 -27.02 -8.95
C ASP A 5 0.54 -25.48 -8.95
N LEU A 6 -0.65 -24.95 -8.63
CA LEU A 6 -0.86 -23.50 -8.44
C LEU A 6 -0.03 -22.90 -7.31
N ALA A 7 0.13 -23.63 -6.20
CA ALA A 7 0.91 -23.17 -5.04
C ALA A 7 2.41 -23.10 -5.33
N LEU A 8 2.92 -23.97 -6.20
CA LEU A 8 4.33 -24.01 -6.61
C LEU A 8 4.66 -22.98 -7.69
N ASP A 9 3.71 -22.69 -8.59
CA ASP A 9 3.90 -21.78 -9.73
C ASP A 9 3.65 -20.30 -9.38
N CYS A 10 3.24 -19.96 -8.15
CA CYS A 10 2.96 -18.57 -7.77
C CYS A 10 4.15 -17.90 -7.08
N ASP A 11 4.52 -16.69 -7.50
CA ASP A 11 5.49 -15.83 -6.77
C ASP A 11 4.84 -15.09 -5.59
N LEU A 12 3.52 -14.88 -5.64
CA LEU A 12 2.72 -14.23 -4.61
C LEU A 12 1.24 -14.63 -4.76
N LEU A 13 0.55 -14.83 -3.64
CA LEU A 13 -0.90 -15.10 -3.62
C LEU A 13 -1.65 -13.90 -3.04
N LEU A 14 -2.45 -13.22 -3.87
CA LEU A 14 -3.31 -12.11 -3.46
C LEU A 14 -4.76 -12.57 -3.28
N ILE A 15 -5.36 -12.29 -2.11
CA ILE A 15 -6.77 -12.54 -1.82
C ILE A 15 -7.48 -11.19 -1.59
N ALA A 16 -8.17 -10.69 -2.61
CA ALA A 16 -8.84 -9.40 -2.59
C ALA A 16 -10.19 -9.47 -3.35
N PRO A 17 -11.35 -9.41 -2.67
CA PRO A 17 -11.52 -9.22 -1.23
C PRO A 17 -11.30 -10.51 -0.41
N ALA A 18 -10.74 -10.37 0.79
CA ALA A 18 -10.74 -11.39 1.83
C ALA A 18 -11.94 -11.17 2.77
N THR A 19 -12.97 -12.01 2.64
CA THR A 19 -14.15 -11.95 3.51
C THR A 19 -13.84 -12.43 4.93
N ALA A 20 -14.68 -12.11 5.92
CA ALA A 20 -14.53 -12.64 7.28
C ALA A 20 -14.43 -14.17 7.31
N HIS A 21 -15.19 -14.84 6.44
CA HIS A 21 -15.18 -16.30 6.31
C HIS A 21 -13.83 -16.82 5.76
N THR A 22 -13.32 -16.19 4.69
CA THR A 22 -12.00 -16.54 4.14
C THR A 22 -10.90 -16.34 5.19
N ILE A 23 -10.92 -15.21 5.90
CA ILE A 23 -9.94 -14.91 6.97
C ILE A 23 -9.99 -15.97 8.07
N ALA A 24 -11.19 -16.36 8.52
CA ALA A 24 -11.34 -17.38 9.56
C ALA A 24 -10.79 -18.75 9.11
N ARG A 25 -11.11 -19.19 7.89
CA ARG A 25 -10.62 -20.47 7.35
C ARG A 25 -9.09 -20.50 7.28
N LEU A 26 -8.48 -19.44 6.76
CA LEU A 26 -7.02 -19.34 6.67
C LEU A 26 -6.37 -19.30 8.06
N ALA A 27 -6.93 -18.55 9.01
CA ALA A 27 -6.40 -18.43 10.37
C ALA A 27 -6.40 -19.78 11.13
N HIS A 28 -7.36 -20.66 10.81
CA HIS A 28 -7.49 -21.99 11.41
C HIS A 28 -6.92 -23.13 10.55
N GLY A 29 -6.27 -22.82 9.42
CA GLY A 29 -5.66 -23.83 8.56
C GLY A 29 -6.65 -24.77 7.88
N MET A 30 -7.88 -24.31 7.62
CA MET A 30 -8.86 -25.09 6.85
C MET A 30 -8.45 -25.15 5.38
N ALA A 31 -8.59 -26.31 4.75
CA ALA A 31 -8.24 -26.58 3.35
C ALA A 31 -9.40 -27.27 2.60
N ASP A 32 -10.60 -26.69 2.74
CA ASP A 32 -11.88 -27.22 2.26
C ASP A 32 -12.27 -26.75 0.84
N ASP A 33 -11.55 -25.79 0.26
CA ASP A 33 -11.69 -25.40 -1.14
C ASP A 33 -10.32 -25.16 -1.81
N LEU A 34 -10.34 -24.88 -3.12
CA LEU A 34 -9.12 -24.63 -3.89
C LEU A 34 -8.31 -23.45 -3.34
N LEU A 35 -8.96 -22.37 -2.92
CA LEU A 35 -8.29 -21.16 -2.42
C LEU A 35 -7.58 -21.45 -1.09
N SER A 36 -8.29 -22.03 -0.13
CA SER A 36 -7.79 -22.31 1.21
C SER A 36 -6.72 -23.41 1.18
N ALA A 37 -6.88 -24.44 0.34
CA ALA A 37 -5.85 -25.44 0.11
C ALA A 37 -4.59 -24.88 -0.57
N THR A 38 -4.74 -24.00 -1.57
CA THR A 38 -3.59 -23.37 -2.25
C THR A 38 -2.84 -22.42 -1.30
N ALA A 39 -3.58 -21.61 -0.52
CA ALA A 39 -2.98 -20.71 0.47
C ALA A 39 -2.25 -21.44 1.59
N LEU A 40 -2.71 -22.62 1.98
CA LEU A 40 -2.05 -23.46 2.98
C LEU A 40 -0.81 -24.18 2.40
N ALA A 41 -0.83 -24.51 1.11
CA ALA A 41 0.25 -25.24 0.44
C ALA A 41 1.37 -24.34 -0.10
N THR A 42 1.09 -23.07 -0.38
CA THR A 42 2.08 -22.16 -0.98
C THR A 42 3.21 -21.82 -0.01
N ARG A 43 4.42 -21.67 -0.58
CA ARG A 43 5.60 -21.15 0.13
C ARG A 43 5.83 -19.66 -0.14
N SER A 44 5.05 -19.09 -1.04
CA SER A 44 5.17 -17.71 -1.49
C SER A 44 4.40 -16.78 -0.56
N GLN A 45 4.69 -15.48 -0.66
CA GLN A 45 4.05 -14.51 0.21
C GLN A 45 2.53 -14.48 -0.04
N VAL A 46 1.74 -14.55 1.03
CA VAL A 46 0.28 -14.44 0.95
C VAL A 46 -0.14 -13.06 1.43
N VAL A 47 -0.79 -12.31 0.54
CA VAL A 47 -1.33 -10.97 0.78
C VAL A 47 -2.84 -11.05 0.82
N ILE A 48 -3.46 -10.50 1.87
CA ILE A 48 -4.92 -10.43 1.98
C ILE A 48 -5.40 -8.97 2.10
N CYS A 49 -6.51 -8.67 1.43
CA CYS A 49 -7.19 -7.37 1.50
C CYS A 49 -8.58 -7.59 2.12
N PRO A 50 -8.74 -7.47 3.45
CA PRO A 50 -10.03 -7.64 4.10
C PRO A 50 -11.07 -6.67 3.53
N ALA A 51 -12.27 -7.18 3.25
CA ALA A 51 -13.40 -6.33 2.90
C ALA A 51 -14.71 -6.95 3.42
N MET A 52 -15.42 -6.19 4.25
CA MET A 52 -16.64 -6.63 4.92
C MET A 52 -17.33 -5.44 5.61
N ASN A 53 -18.53 -5.66 6.14
CA ASN A 53 -19.20 -4.66 6.96
C ASN A 53 -18.30 -4.21 8.14
N PRO A 54 -18.24 -2.92 8.50
CA PRO A 54 -17.39 -2.43 9.58
C PRO A 54 -17.59 -3.15 10.92
N ARG A 55 -18.83 -3.55 11.25
CA ARG A 55 -19.12 -4.33 12.46
C ARG A 55 -18.52 -5.73 12.42
N MET A 56 -18.48 -6.35 11.24
CA MET A 56 -17.82 -7.64 11.05
C MET A 56 -16.32 -7.51 11.16
N TYR A 57 -15.74 -6.43 10.60
CA TYR A 57 -14.31 -6.18 10.69
C TYR A 57 -13.89 -5.93 12.14
N SER A 58 -14.59 -5.05 12.87
CA SER A 58 -14.29 -4.73 14.27
C SER A 58 -14.64 -5.85 15.27
N HIS A 59 -15.28 -6.94 14.82
CA HIS A 59 -15.65 -8.04 15.70
C HIS A 59 -14.40 -8.71 16.31
N PRO A 60 -14.36 -9.02 17.61
CA PRO A 60 -13.19 -9.60 18.27
C PRO A 60 -12.65 -10.86 17.56
N ALA A 61 -13.53 -11.77 17.14
CA ALA A 61 -13.13 -12.97 16.39
C ALA A 61 -12.42 -12.64 15.06
N THR A 62 -12.89 -11.64 14.32
CA THR A 62 -12.24 -11.22 13.07
C THR A 62 -10.87 -10.61 13.35
N GLN A 63 -10.77 -9.76 14.38
CA GLN A 63 -9.50 -9.14 14.78
C GLN A 63 -8.49 -10.17 15.28
N GLU A 64 -8.94 -11.20 16.01
CA GLU A 64 -8.11 -12.31 16.45
C GLU A 64 -7.60 -13.13 15.26
N ASN A 65 -8.46 -13.43 14.29
CA ASN A 65 -8.07 -14.15 13.06
C ASN A 65 -7.10 -13.33 12.21
N VAL A 66 -7.34 -12.03 12.02
CA VAL A 66 -6.41 -11.11 11.34
C VAL A 66 -5.05 -11.10 12.05
N SER A 67 -5.06 -11.05 13.38
CA SER A 67 -3.83 -11.09 14.18
C SER A 67 -3.11 -12.43 14.08
N ALA A 68 -3.84 -13.55 14.02
CA ALA A 68 -3.30 -14.88 13.80
C ALA A 68 -2.61 -14.98 12.43
N LEU A 69 -3.27 -14.52 11.37
CA LEU A 69 -2.68 -14.50 10.02
C LEU A 69 -1.40 -13.67 9.96
N LYS A 70 -1.36 -12.49 10.60
CA LYS A 70 -0.13 -11.70 10.71
C LYS A 70 1.00 -12.46 11.41
N ARG A 71 0.70 -13.21 12.50
CA ARG A 71 1.69 -14.05 13.19
C ARG A 71 2.16 -15.23 12.32
N LEU A 72 1.30 -15.73 11.43
CA LEU A 72 1.62 -16.77 10.46
C LEU A 72 2.40 -16.25 9.23
N GLY A 73 2.70 -14.94 9.17
CA GLY A 73 3.50 -14.33 8.10
C GLY A 73 2.69 -13.77 6.94
N TYR A 74 1.36 -13.75 7.02
CA TYR A 74 0.52 -13.14 5.99
C TYR A 74 0.64 -11.62 6.02
N THR A 75 0.74 -11.01 4.84
CA THR A 75 0.65 -9.55 4.70
C THR A 75 -0.83 -9.16 4.68
N VAL A 76 -1.27 -8.36 5.64
CA VAL A 76 -2.65 -7.86 5.71
C VAL A 76 -2.68 -6.39 5.31
N ILE A 77 -3.29 -6.09 4.17
CA ILE A 77 -3.55 -4.71 3.73
C ILE A 77 -4.86 -4.26 4.36
N SER A 78 -4.77 -3.40 5.38
CA SER A 78 -5.94 -2.96 6.14
C SER A 78 -7.01 -2.30 5.24
N PRO A 79 -8.31 -2.58 5.48
CA PRO A 79 -9.40 -1.91 4.78
C PRO A 79 -9.41 -0.41 5.06
N GLN A 80 -10.00 0.35 4.14
CA GLN A 80 -10.17 1.79 4.28
C GLN A 80 -11.48 2.14 5.02
N TYR A 81 -11.52 3.36 5.56
CA TYR A 81 -12.74 3.99 6.01
C TYR A 81 -13.58 4.40 4.81
N GLY A 82 -14.87 4.08 4.81
CA GLY A 82 -15.79 4.58 3.78
C GLY A 82 -17.19 4.02 3.94
N SER A 83 -18.09 4.46 3.06
CA SER A 83 -19.41 3.87 2.94
C SER A 83 -19.29 2.45 2.40
N VAL A 84 -19.85 1.49 3.13
CA VAL A 84 -20.06 0.13 2.60
C VAL A 84 -21.47 0.02 2.02
N ALA A 85 -21.70 -0.96 1.15
CA ALA A 85 -22.99 -1.18 0.47
C ALA A 85 -24.22 -1.17 1.41
N CYS A 86 -24.03 -1.47 2.69
CA CYS A 86 -25.05 -1.45 3.74
C CYS A 86 -25.36 -0.06 4.34
N ARG A 87 -24.94 1.06 3.71
CA ARG A 87 -25.13 2.45 4.21
C ARG A 87 -24.56 2.74 5.60
N HIS A 88 -23.66 1.90 6.07
CA HIS A 88 -22.88 2.13 7.28
C HIS A 88 -21.53 2.72 6.87
N GLU A 89 -21.07 3.74 7.60
CA GLU A 89 -19.72 4.25 7.47
C GLU A 89 -18.81 3.59 8.51
N GLY A 90 -17.60 3.24 8.10
CA GLY A 90 -16.61 2.68 8.99
C GLY A 90 -15.49 1.98 8.24
N VAL A 91 -14.53 1.46 9.02
CA VAL A 91 -13.40 0.69 8.50
C VAL A 91 -13.88 -0.69 8.06
N GLY A 92 -13.77 -1.00 6.77
CA GLY A 92 -14.26 -2.26 6.20
C GLY A 92 -14.41 -2.26 4.68
N ARG A 93 -14.31 -1.09 4.05
CA ARG A 93 -14.26 -0.95 2.59
C ARG A 93 -12.94 -1.54 2.06
N LEU A 94 -13.02 -2.25 0.95
CA LEU A 94 -11.83 -2.71 0.24
C LEU A 94 -10.94 -1.51 -0.08
N VAL A 95 -9.64 -1.65 0.17
CA VAL A 95 -8.63 -0.65 -0.16
C VAL A 95 -8.61 -0.38 -1.67
N GLU A 96 -8.35 0.87 -2.08
CA GLU A 96 -8.22 1.23 -3.49
C GLU A 96 -7.09 0.45 -4.18
N TRP A 97 -7.31 0.08 -5.44
CA TRP A 97 -6.41 -0.83 -6.17
C TRP A 97 -5.02 -0.26 -6.40
N GLU A 98 -4.90 1.06 -6.53
CA GLU A 98 -3.63 1.76 -6.68
C GLU A 98 -2.73 1.52 -5.47
N VAL A 99 -3.30 1.49 -4.27
CA VAL A 99 -2.58 1.18 -3.03
C VAL A 99 -2.16 -0.28 -2.99
N VAL A 100 -3.06 -1.20 -3.35
CA VAL A 100 -2.77 -2.65 -3.41
C VAL A 100 -1.63 -2.92 -4.40
N GLN A 101 -1.68 -2.27 -5.56
CA GLN A 101 -0.65 -2.39 -6.59
C GLN A 101 0.71 -1.91 -6.09
N GLU A 102 0.79 -0.77 -5.40
CA GLU A 102 2.06 -0.28 -4.84
C GLU A 102 2.66 -1.24 -3.80
N LEU A 103 1.81 -1.81 -2.93
CA LEU A 103 2.26 -2.76 -1.92
C LEU A 103 2.73 -4.09 -2.54
N ILE A 104 2.02 -4.61 -3.54
CA ILE A 104 2.45 -5.82 -4.26
C ILE A 104 3.76 -5.59 -5.00
N LEU A 105 3.90 -4.46 -5.70
CA LEU A 105 5.13 -4.13 -6.41
C LEU A 105 6.32 -3.92 -5.47
N ARG A 106 6.06 -3.47 -4.24
CA ARG A 106 7.09 -3.43 -3.19
C ARG A 106 7.47 -4.81 -2.70
N GLU A 107 6.49 -5.69 -2.47
CA GLU A 107 6.72 -7.05 -1.99
C GLU A 107 7.50 -7.90 -3.00
N LEU A 108 7.13 -7.80 -4.28
CA LEU A 108 7.83 -8.46 -5.41
C LEU A 108 9.14 -7.77 -5.79
N GLY A 109 9.45 -6.61 -5.21
CA GLY A 109 10.67 -5.86 -5.47
C GLY A 109 11.92 -6.54 -4.89
N SER A 110 13.10 -6.14 -5.38
CA SER A 110 14.40 -6.65 -4.92
C SER A 110 14.69 -6.40 -3.43
N ASN A 111 13.97 -5.46 -2.81
CA ASN A 111 14.19 -5.00 -1.43
C ASN A 111 15.67 -4.62 -1.13
N ASP A 112 16.41 -4.23 -2.17
CA ASP A 112 17.85 -3.92 -2.10
C ASP A 112 18.16 -2.56 -1.47
N MET A 113 17.15 -1.72 -1.25
CA MET A 113 17.25 -0.45 -0.52
C MET A 113 16.64 -0.55 0.88
N LYS A 114 16.40 -1.76 1.40
CA LYS A 114 15.87 -1.94 2.76
C LYS A 114 16.83 -1.34 3.79
N ASN A 115 16.27 -0.58 4.73
CA ASN A 115 16.98 0.22 5.75
C ASN A 115 17.71 1.46 5.24
N GLU A 116 17.64 1.76 3.94
CA GLU A 116 18.14 3.01 3.40
C GLU A 116 17.12 4.12 3.60
N LYS A 117 17.63 5.34 3.84
CA LYS A 117 16.82 6.56 3.89
C LYS A 117 17.09 7.39 2.65
N VAL A 118 16.04 7.70 1.89
CA VAL A 118 16.16 8.42 0.62
C VAL A 118 15.38 9.71 0.69
N LEU A 119 16.08 10.83 0.55
CA LEU A 119 15.47 12.14 0.35
C LEU A 119 15.41 12.45 -1.15
N VAL A 120 14.24 12.81 -1.66
CA VAL A 120 14.04 13.21 -3.04
C VAL A 120 13.43 14.61 -3.07
N THR A 121 14.05 15.53 -3.81
CA THR A 121 13.42 16.82 -4.16
C THR A 121 12.75 16.73 -5.53
N ALA A 122 11.58 17.31 -5.69
CA ALA A 122 10.82 17.25 -6.93
C ALA A 122 10.00 18.53 -7.20
N GLY A 123 9.59 18.70 -8.44
CA GLY A 123 8.70 19.79 -8.85
C GLY A 123 9.40 21.13 -9.07
N PRO A 124 8.64 22.16 -9.44
CA PRO A 124 9.14 23.53 -9.58
C PRO A 124 9.11 24.26 -8.24
N THR A 125 9.86 25.34 -8.07
CA THR A 125 9.62 26.31 -6.98
C THR A 125 8.94 27.56 -7.54
N ARG A 126 8.27 28.34 -6.70
CA ARG A 126 7.60 29.59 -7.06
C ARG A 126 8.09 30.70 -6.14
N GLU A 127 8.96 31.56 -6.66
CA GLU A 127 9.52 32.69 -5.92
C GLU A 127 8.61 33.92 -6.06
N PRO A 128 7.91 34.36 -5.01
CA PRO A 128 6.93 35.45 -5.10
C PRO A 128 7.61 36.78 -5.41
N LEU A 129 7.11 37.49 -6.42
CA LEU A 129 7.46 38.89 -6.69
C LEU A 129 6.48 39.84 -5.98
N ASP A 130 5.21 39.42 -5.95
CA ASP A 130 4.09 40.06 -5.27
C ASP A 130 2.98 38.98 -5.04
N PRO A 131 1.82 39.32 -4.44
CA PRO A 131 0.79 38.32 -4.14
C PRO A 131 0.18 37.58 -5.34
N ALA A 132 0.40 38.05 -6.59
CA ALA A 132 -0.17 37.44 -7.80
C ALA A 132 0.90 36.86 -8.74
N ARG A 133 2.10 37.45 -8.77
CA ARG A 133 3.18 37.06 -9.70
C ARG A 133 4.32 36.38 -8.96
N PHE A 134 4.90 35.37 -9.61
CA PHE A 134 6.05 34.65 -9.11
C PHE A 134 6.97 34.23 -10.26
N LEU A 135 8.25 34.02 -9.95
CA LEU A 135 9.21 33.39 -10.84
C LEU A 135 9.21 31.87 -10.60
N SER A 136 9.18 31.07 -11.66
CA SER A 136 9.16 29.61 -11.55
C SER A 136 9.86 28.95 -12.73
N ASN A 137 10.15 27.66 -12.60
CA ASN A 137 10.66 26.82 -13.69
C ASN A 137 9.54 25.93 -14.25
N ARG A 138 9.78 25.29 -15.40
CA ARG A 138 8.79 24.43 -16.09
C ARG A 138 8.82 22.97 -15.63
N SER A 139 9.41 22.67 -14.47
CA SER A 139 9.47 21.31 -13.96
C SER A 139 8.06 20.76 -13.74
N SER A 140 7.81 19.55 -14.23
CA SER A 140 6.56 18.84 -13.98
C SER A 140 6.60 18.02 -12.69
N GLY A 141 7.77 17.85 -12.07
CA GLY A 141 7.98 16.98 -10.91
C GLY A 141 7.91 15.47 -11.18
N LYS A 142 7.51 15.04 -12.39
CA LYS A 142 7.27 13.63 -12.73
C LYS A 142 8.46 12.72 -12.42
N MET A 143 9.68 13.16 -12.75
CA MET A 143 10.88 12.34 -12.50
C MET A 143 11.14 12.13 -11.00
N GLY A 144 11.09 13.20 -10.19
CA GLY A 144 11.32 13.08 -8.75
C GLY A 144 10.26 12.22 -8.06
N HIS A 145 8.98 12.41 -8.43
CA HIS A 145 7.89 11.54 -7.95
C HIS A 145 8.09 10.07 -8.34
N ALA A 146 8.53 9.81 -9.57
CA ALA A 146 8.82 8.44 -10.02
C ALA A 146 10.03 7.83 -9.29
N MET A 147 11.08 8.61 -9.03
CA MET A 147 12.24 8.17 -8.26
C MET A 147 11.86 7.84 -6.82
N ALA A 148 11.05 8.69 -6.17
CA ALA A 148 10.56 8.44 -4.81
C ALA A 148 9.73 7.15 -4.74
N ARG A 149 8.82 6.93 -5.70
CA ARG A 149 8.03 5.70 -5.82
C ARG A 149 8.90 4.47 -6.06
N ALA A 150 9.90 4.58 -6.93
CA ALA A 150 10.82 3.48 -7.22
C ALA A 150 11.67 3.09 -6.00
N ALA A 151 12.18 4.09 -5.26
CA ALA A 151 12.93 3.85 -4.02
C ALA A 151 12.06 3.17 -2.96
N PHE A 152 10.80 3.61 -2.80
CA PHE A 152 9.83 3.00 -1.89
C PHE A 152 9.56 1.52 -2.26
N ARG A 153 9.33 1.22 -3.54
CA ARG A 153 9.14 -0.16 -4.03
C ARG A 153 10.37 -1.04 -3.81
N ARG A 154 11.57 -0.46 -3.72
CA ARG A 154 12.81 -1.17 -3.40
C ARG A 154 13.09 -1.28 -1.91
N GLY A 155 12.16 -0.86 -1.06
CA GLY A 155 12.19 -1.05 0.39
C GLY A 155 12.78 0.12 1.19
N ALA A 156 13.12 1.24 0.56
CA ALA A 156 13.66 2.41 1.24
C ALA A 156 12.60 3.13 2.10
N ASP A 157 13.06 3.83 3.14
CA ASP A 157 12.32 4.87 3.85
C ASP A 157 12.50 6.20 3.10
N VAL A 158 11.44 6.67 2.45
CA VAL A 158 11.52 7.78 1.48
C VAL A 158 10.83 9.02 2.01
N VAL A 159 11.54 10.14 1.93
CA VAL A 159 10.98 11.49 2.10
C VAL A 159 11.00 12.20 0.75
N LEU A 160 9.85 12.68 0.29
CA LEU A 160 9.70 13.48 -0.91
C LEU A 160 9.42 14.93 -0.53
N VAL A 161 10.34 15.83 -0.81
CA VAL A 161 10.10 17.28 -0.71
C VAL A 161 9.70 17.76 -2.11
N THR A 162 8.44 18.16 -2.29
CA THR A 162 7.91 18.53 -3.61
C THR A 162 7.41 19.96 -3.63
N GLY A 163 7.81 20.67 -4.67
CA GLY A 163 7.20 21.94 -5.05
C GLY A 163 5.78 21.77 -5.62
N PRO A 164 5.09 22.87 -5.98
CA PRO A 164 3.71 22.84 -6.47
C PRO A 164 3.57 22.07 -7.80
N THR A 165 2.96 20.89 -7.72
CA THR A 165 2.62 20.04 -8.88
C THR A 165 1.19 19.53 -8.79
N SER A 166 0.63 19.03 -9.89
CA SER A 166 -0.66 18.34 -9.91
C SER A 166 -0.53 16.82 -9.75
N LEU A 167 0.62 16.33 -9.28
CA LEU A 167 0.90 14.92 -9.13
C LEU A 167 0.48 14.45 -7.74
N GLU A 168 -0.15 13.29 -7.66
CA GLU A 168 -0.46 12.66 -6.38
C GLU A 168 0.82 12.14 -5.73
N ALA A 169 0.91 12.36 -4.41
CA ALA A 169 1.98 11.82 -3.60
C ALA A 169 2.05 10.28 -3.75
N PRO A 170 3.23 9.68 -3.98
CA PRO A 170 3.37 8.24 -4.02
C PRO A 170 2.92 7.59 -2.69
N TYR A 171 2.14 6.51 -2.78
CA TYR A 171 1.66 5.81 -1.58
C TYR A 171 2.82 5.36 -0.69
N GLY A 172 2.67 5.57 0.62
CA GLY A 172 3.66 5.15 1.62
C GLY A 172 4.95 5.99 1.66
N VAL A 173 5.05 7.06 0.85
CA VAL A 173 6.16 8.02 0.88
C VAL A 173 5.77 9.22 1.74
N ARG A 174 6.63 9.59 2.71
CA ARG A 174 6.43 10.80 3.49
C ARG A 174 6.65 12.01 2.57
N THR A 175 5.59 12.77 2.31
CA THR A 175 5.65 13.91 1.39
C THR A 175 5.57 15.22 2.16
N ILE A 176 6.48 16.14 1.87
CA ILE A 176 6.53 17.51 2.39
C ILE A 176 6.32 18.44 1.20
N GLU A 177 5.23 19.19 1.23
CA GLU A 177 4.91 20.17 0.19
C GLU A 177 5.54 21.53 0.54
N VAL A 178 6.22 22.12 -0.43
CA VAL A 178 6.88 23.42 -0.32
C VAL A 178 6.52 24.29 -1.51
N THR A 179 6.69 25.60 -1.39
CA THR A 179 6.42 26.57 -2.45
C THR A 179 7.71 27.20 -2.96
N THR A 180 8.59 27.65 -2.08
CA THR A 180 9.82 28.39 -2.43
C THR A 180 11.06 27.50 -2.38
N ALA A 181 12.15 27.96 -2.98
CA ALA A 181 13.45 27.30 -2.86
C ALA A 181 14.01 27.33 -1.42
N GLU A 182 13.70 28.38 -0.66
CA GLU A 182 14.08 28.49 0.76
C GLU A 182 13.34 27.45 1.61
N GLU A 183 12.01 27.33 1.47
CA GLU A 183 11.22 26.29 2.14
C GLU A 183 11.71 24.87 1.76
N MET A 184 12.08 24.66 0.49
CA MET A 184 12.64 23.39 0.04
C MET A 184 13.99 23.07 0.70
N PHE A 185 14.80 24.08 1.01
CA PHE A 185 16.10 23.92 1.66
C PHE A 185 15.97 23.64 3.16
N GLU A 186 14.95 24.20 3.82
CA GLU A 186 14.71 24.03 5.26
C GLU A 186 14.01 22.71 5.65
N ALA A 187 13.37 22.05 4.68
CA ALA A 187 12.60 20.81 4.85
C ALA A 187 13.46 19.55 5.13
#